data_AF-A0AA90UQN9-F1
#
_entry.id   AF-A0AA90UQN9-F1
#
_cell.length_a   1.000
_cell.length_b   1.000
_cell.length_c   1.000
_cell.angle_alpha   90.00
_cell.angle_beta   90.00
_cell.angle_gamma   90.00
#
_symmetry.space_group_name_H-M   'P 1'
#
loop_
_entity.id
_entity.type
_entity.pdbx_description
1 polymer ?
#
loop_
_entity_poly.entity_id
_entity_poly.type
_entity_poly.pdbx_seq_one_letter_code
_entity_poly.pdbx_strand_id
1 'polypeptide(L)'
;MIQRFTEMYYDDAVRFAQYIQATEGGEIELVKEDADGFPLPPKHKIFGNMVNCLKVRNFEIAYLEQRRNPDDDKKHRNRNLYRYIMGQKIKEVRELSGITLEELAEKSGYKPNNIRNIEMGRFNADIDTLCNIVEAMDAHFEVMKD
;
A
#
# COMPACT_ATOMS: atom_id res chain seq x y z
N MET A 1 1.64 -1.82 15.48
CA MET A 1 1.38 -0.45 14.97
C MET A 1 0.24 -0.52 13.98
N ILE A 2 -0.72 0.41 14.06
CA ILE A 2 -1.86 0.44 13.13
C ILE A 2 -1.38 0.98 11.77
N GLN A 3 -1.81 0.33 10.68
CA GLN A 3 -1.51 0.72 9.32
C GLN A 3 -2.76 1.30 8.66
N ARG A 4 -2.77 2.61 8.41
CA ARG A 4 -3.91 3.32 7.85
C ARG A 4 -3.77 3.57 6.36
N PHE A 5 -4.73 3.21 5.52
CA PHE A 5 -4.72 3.50 4.09
C PHE A 5 -5.99 4.25 3.69
N THR A 6 -5.94 4.90 2.52
CA THR A 6 -7.04 5.69 1.99
C THR A 6 -7.28 5.30 0.53
N GLU A 7 -8.46 4.77 0.27
CA GLU A 7 -8.97 4.45 -1.06
C GLU A 7 -10.03 5.48 -1.48
N MET A 8 -10.16 5.71 -2.78
CA MET A 8 -11.26 6.53 -3.28
C MET A 8 -12.59 5.76 -3.15
N TYR A 9 -12.56 4.47 -3.48
CA TYR A 9 -13.76 3.66 -3.65
C TYR A 9 -13.82 2.48 -2.70
N TYR A 10 -15.03 2.15 -2.27
CA TYR A 10 -15.31 1.00 -1.41
C TYR A 10 -14.80 -0.32 -2.02
N ASP A 11 -14.95 -0.54 -3.33
CA ASP A 11 -14.51 -1.79 -3.96
C ASP A 11 -12.99 -1.96 -3.94
N ASP A 12 -12.24 -0.87 -4.08
CA ASP A 12 -10.77 -0.89 -3.96
C ASP A 12 -10.35 -1.15 -2.50
N ALA A 13 -11.06 -0.56 -1.52
CA ALA A 13 -10.85 -0.84 -0.11
C ALA A 13 -11.17 -2.30 0.24
N VAL A 14 -12.26 -2.86 -0.29
CA VAL A 14 -12.64 -4.27 -0.11
C VAL A 14 -11.57 -5.19 -0.68
N ARG A 15 -11.09 -4.94 -1.90
CA ARG A 15 -10.01 -5.75 -2.49
C ARG A 15 -8.76 -5.73 -1.62
N PHE A 16 -8.42 -4.57 -1.05
CA PHE A 16 -7.28 -4.47 -0.14
C PHE A 16 -7.55 -5.23 1.17
N ALA A 17 -8.70 -5.05 1.80
CA ALA A 17 -9.06 -5.77 3.02
C ALA A 17 -9.10 -7.29 2.81
N GLN A 18 -9.63 -7.77 1.67
CA GLN A 18 -9.64 -9.18 1.29
C GLN A 18 -8.24 -9.73 1.08
N TYR A 19 -7.33 -8.97 0.45
CA TYR A 19 -5.94 -9.37 0.35
C TYR A 19 -5.31 -9.55 1.73
N ILE A 20 -5.46 -8.58 2.63
CA ILE A 20 -4.94 -8.68 4.01
C ILE A 20 -5.56 -9.85 4.75
N GLN A 21 -6.88 -10.05 4.64
CA GLN A 21 -7.56 -11.21 5.24
C GLN A 21 -6.97 -12.53 4.71
N ALA A 22 -6.71 -12.63 3.40
CA ALA A 22 -6.17 -13.85 2.80
C ALA A 22 -4.73 -14.12 3.23
N THR A 23 -3.91 -13.09 3.44
CA THR A 23 -2.48 -13.24 3.77
C THR A 23 -2.19 -13.24 5.28
N GLU A 24 -3.01 -12.56 6.09
CA GLU A 24 -2.78 -12.36 7.53
C GLU A 24 -3.93 -12.87 8.42
N GLY A 25 -5.02 -13.35 7.83
CA GLY A 25 -6.22 -13.80 8.53
C GLY A 25 -7.05 -12.65 9.13
N GLY A 26 -8.03 -13.02 9.96
CA GLY A 26 -8.92 -12.09 10.65
C GLY A 26 -10.24 -11.82 9.93
N GLU A 27 -11.15 -11.13 10.62
CA GLU A 27 -12.43 -10.71 10.07
C GLU A 27 -12.33 -9.29 9.49
N ILE A 28 -13.09 -9.03 8.43
CA ILE A 28 -13.23 -7.69 7.87
C ILE A 28 -14.43 -7.03 8.54
N GLU A 29 -14.16 -6.00 9.31
CA GLU A 29 -15.17 -5.22 10.03
C GLU A 29 -15.40 -3.89 9.31
N LEU A 30 -16.67 -3.52 9.12
CA LEU A 30 -17.03 -2.20 8.63
C LEU A 30 -17.25 -1.26 9.81
N VAL A 31 -16.44 -0.21 9.91
CA VAL A 31 -16.43 0.73 11.04
C VAL A 31 -16.44 2.19 10.57
N LYS A 32 -16.69 3.11 11.50
CA LYS A 32 -16.45 4.54 11.32
C LYS A 32 -15.43 5.02 12.34
N GLU A 33 -14.40 5.70 11.87
CA GLU A 33 -13.28 6.18 12.69
C GLU A 33 -13.07 7.69 12.49
N ASP A 34 -12.36 8.31 13.43
CA ASP A 34 -11.86 9.68 13.25
C ASP A 34 -10.93 9.73 12.03
N ALA A 35 -11.03 10.80 11.23
CA ALA A 35 -10.20 10.98 10.05
C ALA A 35 -8.70 11.19 10.39
N ASP A 36 -8.38 11.54 11.63
CA ASP A 36 -7.02 11.79 12.06
C ASP A 36 -6.10 10.57 11.88
N GLY A 37 -4.89 10.83 11.37
CA GLY A 37 -3.90 9.81 11.07
C GLY A 37 -4.14 8.99 9.80
N PHE A 38 -5.24 9.18 9.06
CA PHE A 38 -5.39 8.60 7.72
C PHE A 38 -4.62 9.42 6.68
N PRO A 39 -3.97 8.78 5.69
CA PRO A 39 -3.39 9.49 4.56
C PRO A 39 -4.44 10.33 3.83
N LEU A 40 -4.11 11.57 3.49
CA LEU A 40 -5.06 12.45 2.80
C LEU A 40 -5.44 11.89 1.42
N PRO A 41 -6.71 12.03 1.02
CA PRO A 41 -7.14 11.62 -0.31
C PRO A 41 -6.56 12.54 -1.41
N PRO A 42 -6.68 12.16 -2.69
CA PRO A 42 -6.21 12.97 -3.81
C PRO A 42 -6.78 14.40 -3.82
N LYS A 43 -6.02 15.33 -4.39
CA LYS A 43 -6.34 16.76 -4.46
C LYS A 43 -7.81 16.98 -4.87
N HIS A 44 -8.52 17.82 -4.12
CA HIS A 44 -9.96 18.15 -4.22
C HIS A 44 -10.95 17.23 -3.48
N LYS A 45 -10.49 16.18 -2.80
CA LYS A 45 -11.32 15.42 -1.85
C LYS A 45 -10.91 15.75 -0.42
N ILE A 46 -11.88 15.80 0.48
CA ILE A 46 -11.68 16.14 1.88
C ILE A 46 -12.40 15.08 2.70
N PHE A 47 -11.70 14.47 3.66
CA PHE A 47 -12.38 13.71 4.70
C PHE A 47 -13.20 14.66 5.57
N GLY A 48 -14.44 14.30 5.88
CA GLY A 48 -15.10 14.89 7.05
C GLY A 48 -14.39 14.47 8.34
N ASN A 49 -14.89 14.87 9.50
CA ASN A 49 -14.30 14.47 10.79
C ASN A 49 -14.27 12.94 10.99
N MET A 50 -15.19 12.22 10.33
CA MET A 50 -15.31 10.77 10.40
C MET A 50 -15.15 10.16 9.00
N VAL A 51 -14.53 8.98 8.93
CA VAL A 51 -14.36 8.20 7.72
C VAL A 51 -15.00 6.82 7.86
N ASN A 52 -15.61 6.32 6.78
CA ASN A 52 -15.93 4.90 6.71
C ASN A 52 -14.64 4.13 6.44
N CYS A 53 -14.45 3.02 7.16
CA CYS A 53 -13.21 2.27 7.14
C CYS A 53 -13.51 0.77 7.18
N LEU A 54 -12.72 0.00 6.43
CA LEU A 54 -12.62 -1.44 6.60
C LEU A 54 -11.45 -1.76 7.51
N LYS A 55 -11.73 -2.43 8.62
CA LYS A 55 -10.74 -2.85 9.60
C LYS A 55 -10.50 -4.35 9.46
N VAL A 56 -9.23 -4.73 9.45
CA VAL A 56 -8.80 -6.13 9.47
C VAL A 56 -7.46 -6.20 10.21
N ARG A 57 -7.42 -6.95 11.32
CA ARG A 57 -6.23 -7.03 12.19
C ARG A 57 -5.75 -5.63 12.62
N ASN A 58 -4.54 -5.23 12.27
CA ASN A 58 -3.96 -3.91 12.53
C ASN A 58 -4.05 -2.96 11.32
N PHE A 59 -4.89 -3.25 10.34
CA PHE A 59 -5.11 -2.42 9.17
C PHE A 59 -6.45 -1.71 9.25
N GLU A 60 -6.44 -0.45 8.82
CA GLU A 60 -7.60 0.42 8.69
C GLU A 60 -7.55 1.04 7.30
N ILE A 61 -8.54 0.73 6.45
CA ILE A 61 -8.59 1.19 5.06
C ILE A 61 -9.81 2.09 4.90
N ALA A 62 -9.60 3.41 4.99
CA ALA A 62 -10.63 4.41 4.78
C ALA A 62 -11.05 4.47 3.31
N TYR A 63 -12.32 4.75 3.06
CA TYR A 63 -12.84 4.98 1.71
C TYR A 63 -13.87 6.12 1.68
N LEU A 64 -13.95 6.80 0.53
CA LEU A 64 -14.79 8.00 0.37
C LEU A 64 -16.14 7.70 -0.30
N GLU A 65 -16.12 6.91 -1.37
CA GLU A 65 -17.27 6.79 -2.26
C GLU A 65 -17.64 5.33 -2.51
N GLN A 66 -18.94 5.05 -2.67
CA GLN A 66 -19.39 3.85 -3.36
C GLN A 66 -19.46 4.16 -4.85
N ARG A 67 -18.88 3.30 -5.70
CA ARG A 67 -19.00 3.47 -7.15
C ARG A 67 -20.47 3.40 -7.55
N ARG A 68 -20.92 4.40 -8.31
CA ARG A 68 -22.25 4.38 -8.94
C ARG A 68 -22.26 3.49 -10.19
N ASN A 69 -21.16 3.50 -10.94
CA ASN A 69 -20.91 2.63 -12.07
C ASN A 69 -19.50 2.00 -11.96
N PRO A 70 -19.34 0.66 -12.06
CA PRO A 70 -18.04 0.00 -12.05
C PRO A 70 -17.06 0.47 -13.15
N ASP A 71 -17.59 1.00 -14.25
CA ASP A 71 -16.81 1.57 -15.36
C ASP A 71 -16.39 3.03 -15.12
N ASP A 72 -16.98 3.70 -14.13
CA ASP A 72 -16.53 5.03 -13.72
C ASP A 72 -15.13 4.93 -13.10
N ASP A 73 -14.22 5.72 -13.66
CA ASP A 73 -12.91 6.06 -13.14
C ASP A 73 -11.85 4.96 -12.98
N LYS A 74 -11.42 4.39 -14.12
CA LYS A 74 -10.08 3.77 -14.22
C LYS A 74 -8.95 4.76 -13.94
N LYS A 75 -9.19 6.09 -14.06
CA LYS A 75 -8.16 7.15 -13.98
C LYS A 75 -7.83 7.56 -12.53
N HIS A 76 -8.78 7.44 -11.60
CA HIS A 76 -8.60 7.82 -10.19
C HIS A 76 -8.46 6.66 -9.21
N ARG A 77 -8.20 5.43 -9.69
CA ARG A 77 -7.89 4.29 -8.79
C ARG A 77 -6.59 4.55 -8.04
N ASN A 78 -6.70 4.57 -6.72
CA ASN A 78 -5.54 4.47 -5.85
C ASN A 78 -4.94 3.07 -6.00
N ARG A 79 -3.64 3.02 -6.28
CA ARG A 79 -2.91 1.75 -6.47
C ARG A 79 -2.26 1.27 -5.17
N ASN A 80 -2.82 1.65 -4.00
CA ASN A 80 -2.15 1.38 -2.73
C ASN A 80 -2.02 -0.12 -2.46
N LEU A 81 -3.03 -0.92 -2.82
CA LEU A 81 -2.94 -2.38 -2.73
C LEU A 81 -1.69 -2.90 -3.47
N TYR A 82 -1.52 -2.50 -4.74
CA TYR A 82 -0.36 -2.93 -5.54
C TYR A 82 0.96 -2.41 -4.97
N ARG A 83 1.01 -1.15 -4.53
CA ARG A 83 2.21 -0.60 -3.86
C ARG A 83 2.54 -1.38 -2.59
N TYR A 84 1.55 -1.75 -1.80
CA TYR A 84 1.72 -2.53 -0.58
C TYR A 84 2.24 -3.94 -0.90
N ILE A 85 1.62 -4.64 -1.84
CA ILE A 85 2.07 -5.98 -2.28
C ILE A 85 3.52 -5.93 -2.76
N MET A 86 3.83 -4.99 -3.66
CA MET A 86 5.19 -4.82 -4.19
C MET A 86 6.18 -4.48 -3.08
N GLY A 87 5.81 -3.57 -2.17
CA GLY A 87 6.63 -3.21 -1.02
C GLY A 87 6.91 -4.40 -0.10
N GLN A 88 5.91 -5.22 0.20
CA GLN A 88 6.09 -6.44 0.99
C GLN A 88 6.99 -7.46 0.28
N LYS A 89 6.90 -7.58 -1.05
CA LYS A 89 7.80 -8.45 -1.83
C LYS A 89 9.24 -7.96 -1.83
N ILE A 90 9.47 -6.65 -1.97
CA ILE A 90 10.81 -6.06 -1.86
C ILE A 90 11.38 -6.31 -0.45
N LYS A 91 10.56 -6.12 0.59
CA LYS A 91 10.94 -6.40 1.97
C LYS A 91 11.31 -7.87 2.17
N GLU A 92 10.50 -8.79 1.65
CA GLU A 92 10.74 -10.24 1.70
C GLU A 92 12.07 -10.60 1.04
N VAL A 93 12.33 -10.10 -0.17
CA VAL A 93 13.61 -10.31 -0.87
C VAL A 93 14.77 -9.74 -0.06
N ARG A 94 14.64 -8.52 0.49
CA ARG A 94 15.67 -7.91 1.33
C ARG A 94 16.02 -8.78 2.54
N GLU A 95 15.00 -9.26 3.24
CA GLU A 95 15.15 -10.11 4.43
C GLU A 95 15.78 -11.47 4.08
N LEU A 96 15.39 -12.07 2.95
CA LEU A 96 16.00 -13.30 2.43
C LEU A 96 17.46 -13.11 2.00
N SER A 97 17.82 -11.94 1.48
CA SER A 97 19.20 -11.57 1.15
C SER A 97 20.03 -11.23 2.40
N GLY A 98 19.45 -11.25 3.60
CA GLY A 98 20.15 -11.08 4.87
C GLY A 98 20.68 -9.67 5.12
N ILE A 99 20.16 -8.66 4.42
CA ILE A 99 20.61 -7.26 4.57
C ILE A 99 19.58 -6.40 5.31
N THR A 100 20.09 -5.43 6.04
CA THR A 100 19.31 -4.40 6.72
C THR A 100 18.73 -3.39 5.73
N LEU A 101 17.75 -2.63 6.20
CA LEU A 101 17.16 -1.56 5.41
C LEU A 101 18.18 -0.45 5.10
N GLU A 102 19.09 -0.18 6.03
CA GLU A 102 20.19 0.77 5.90
C GLU A 102 21.20 0.33 4.85
N GLU A 103 21.59 -0.95 4.85
CA GLU A 103 22.49 -1.52 3.84
C GLU A 103 21.85 -1.51 2.45
N LEU A 104 20.56 -1.83 2.32
CA LEU A 104 19.87 -1.73 1.04
C LEU A 104 19.85 -0.28 0.54
N ALA A 105 19.57 0.67 1.43
CA ALA A 105 19.56 2.09 1.09
C ALA A 105 20.94 2.57 0.59
N GLU A 106 22.02 2.15 1.26
CA GLU A 106 23.40 2.44 0.84
C GLU A 106 23.72 1.85 -0.54
N LYS A 107 23.44 0.55 -0.74
CA LYS A 107 23.71 -0.14 -2.01
C LYS A 107 22.92 0.42 -3.19
N SER A 108 21.68 0.85 -2.95
CA SER A 108 20.79 1.38 -4.00
C SER A 108 20.90 2.89 -4.20
N GLY A 109 21.67 3.61 -3.37
CA GLY A 109 21.83 5.06 -3.46
C GLY A 109 20.61 5.88 -2.99
N TYR A 110 19.68 5.27 -2.24
CA TYR A 110 18.49 5.94 -1.71
C TYR A 110 18.59 6.20 -0.21
N LYS A 111 17.70 7.05 0.31
CA LYS A 111 17.59 7.25 1.75
C LYS A 111 16.86 6.07 2.40
N PRO A 112 17.26 5.62 3.61
CA PRO A 112 16.54 4.58 4.37
C PRO A 112 15.03 4.85 4.46
N ASN A 113 14.64 6.10 4.71
CA ASN A 113 13.21 6.45 4.80
C ASN A 113 12.45 6.23 3.47
N ASN A 114 13.09 6.37 2.31
CA ASN A 114 12.46 6.10 1.02
C ASN A 114 12.21 4.60 0.86
N ILE A 115 13.22 3.77 1.16
CA ILE A 115 13.10 2.30 1.14
C ILE A 115 11.99 1.85 2.09
N ARG A 116 11.98 2.36 3.33
CA ARG A 116 10.91 2.08 4.30
C ARG A 116 9.53 2.41 3.77
N ASN A 117 9.36 3.60 3.17
CA ASN A 117 8.08 4.02 2.61
C ASN A 117 7.68 3.17 1.41
N ILE A 118 8.63 2.68 0.61
CA ILE A 118 8.36 1.73 -0.48
C ILE A 118 7.88 0.40 0.10
N GLU A 119 8.62 -0.19 1.05
CA GLU A 119 8.27 -1.46 1.68
C GLU A 119 6.90 -1.43 2.37
N MET A 120 6.51 -0.27 2.91
CA MET A 120 5.21 -0.04 3.54
C MET A 120 4.10 0.36 2.55
N GLY A 121 4.37 0.41 1.24
CA GLY A 121 3.41 0.83 0.21
C GLY A 121 2.99 2.30 0.27
N ARG A 122 3.79 3.14 0.95
CA ARG A 122 3.55 4.58 1.20
C ARG A 122 4.13 5.50 0.15
N PHE A 123 5.00 4.98 -0.71
CA PHE A 123 5.65 5.77 -1.75
C PHE A 123 5.22 5.30 -3.14
N ASN A 124 4.91 6.27 -4.00
CA ASN A 124 4.66 6.01 -5.41
C ASN A 124 5.99 6.03 -6.17
N ALA A 125 6.81 5.00 -5.96
CA ALA A 125 8.07 4.82 -6.69
C ALA A 125 7.78 4.59 -8.17
N ASP A 126 8.60 5.20 -9.03
CA ASP A 126 8.64 4.87 -10.45
C ASP A 126 9.36 3.54 -10.68
N ILE A 127 9.24 3.02 -11.90
CA ILE A 127 9.81 1.71 -12.27
C ILE A 127 11.34 1.75 -12.11
N ASP A 128 12.01 2.82 -12.52
CA ASP A 128 13.46 2.95 -12.42
C ASP A 128 13.95 2.89 -10.97
N THR A 129 13.25 3.58 -10.05
CA THR A 129 13.53 3.51 -8.61
C THR A 129 13.37 2.10 -8.08
N LEU A 130 12.30 1.41 -8.49
CA LEU A 130 12.10 0.03 -8.09
C LEU A 130 13.24 -0.86 -8.62
N CYS A 131 13.60 -0.73 -9.90
CA CYS A 131 14.66 -1.53 -10.55
C CYS A 131 16.00 -1.37 -9.83
N ASN A 132 16.41 -0.12 -9.56
CA ASN A 132 17.66 0.17 -8.84
C ASN A 132 17.69 -0.48 -7.44
N ILE A 133 16.55 -0.55 -6.76
CA ILE A 133 16.45 -1.17 -5.43
C ILE A 133 16.58 -2.70 -5.53
N VAL A 134 15.92 -3.35 -6.49
CA VAL A 134 16.00 -4.82 -6.61
C VAL A 134 17.35 -5.28 -7.15
N GLU A 135 17.96 -4.53 -8.06
CA GLU A 135 19.31 -4.82 -8.57
C GLU A 135 20.37 -4.74 -7.45
N ALA A 136 20.22 -3.82 -6.49
CA ALA A 136 21.09 -3.73 -5.31
C ALA A 136 21.02 -4.97 -4.40
N MET A 137 20.06 -5.86 -4.62
CA MET A 137 19.89 -7.15 -3.93
C MET A 137 20.17 -8.34 -4.85
N ASP A 138 20.76 -8.11 -6.04
CA ASP A 138 20.96 -9.11 -7.09
C ASP A 138 19.64 -9.79 -7.55
N ALA A 139 18.53 -9.04 -7.54
CA ALA A 139 17.20 -9.48 -7.94
C ALA A 139 16.67 -8.71 -9.16
N HIS A 140 15.57 -9.20 -9.76
CA HIS A 140 14.89 -8.56 -10.90
C HIS A 140 13.37 -8.63 -10.75
N PHE A 141 12.66 -7.72 -11.42
CA PHE A 141 11.20 -7.78 -11.50
C PHE A 141 10.74 -8.74 -12.59
N GLU A 142 9.71 -9.50 -12.25
CA GLU A 142 8.98 -10.35 -13.20
C GLU A 142 7.47 -10.11 -13.04
N VAL A 143 6.76 -10.06 -14.16
CA VAL A 143 5.28 -10.06 -14.18
C VAL A 143 4.84 -11.45 -14.58
N MET A 144 4.36 -12.22 -13.62
CA MET A 144 3.84 -13.56 -13.84
C MET A 144 2.31 -13.52 -13.96
N LYS A 145 1.78 -14.45 -14.75
CA LYS A 145 0.34 -14.74 -14.82
C LYS A 145 0.16 -16.20 -14.42
N ASP A 146 -0.81 -16.45 -13.54
CA ASP A 146 -1.25 -17.81 -13.21
C ASP A 146 -1.77 -18.58 -14.44
#